data_AF-A0A4P8SB98-F1
#
_entry.id   AF-A0A4P8SB98-F1
#
_cell.length_a   1.000
_cell.length_b   1.000
_cell.length_c   1.000
_cell.angle_alpha   90.00
_cell.angle_beta   90.00
_cell.angle_gamma   90.00
#
_symmetry.space_group_name_H-M   'P 1'
#
loop_
_entity.id
_entity.type
_entity.pdbx_description
1 polymer ?
#
loop_
_entity_poly.entity_id
_entity_poly.type
_entity_poly.pdbx_seq_one_letter_code
_entity_poly.pdbx_strand_id
1 'polypeptide(L)'
;MKKDANIVRFENNRIIITFFVHVMIGGLCSFAPDGNIWLWLGINLALALVFALVNYMIWNVHKNNSKRYFSLHTFVMLLGIAYYMMTPAFRGLYPSIFFWLLLFITIVLIGFLIIKYDAVTNAFVNPGDSWFIKIVVIYGSIVFISGGLLWAYMNATETGPFAPVAIILFFIGIFLVMIAPIMLATPERVKELEKQRY
;
A
#
# COMPACT_ATOMS: atom_id res chain seq x y z
N MET A 1 -8.76 -0.90 39.18
CA MET A 1 -7.56 -0.32 38.53
C MET A 1 -7.23 -1.08 37.25
N LYS A 2 -7.51 -0.52 36.07
CA LYS A 2 -6.95 -0.89 34.74
C LYS A 2 -7.21 0.29 33.80
N LYS A 3 -6.59 1.45 34.08
CA LYS A 3 -6.74 2.68 33.25
C LYS A 3 -5.54 2.96 32.33
N ASP A 4 -4.44 2.21 32.49
CA ASP A 4 -3.19 2.47 31.74
C ASP A 4 -3.00 1.61 30.49
N ALA A 5 -3.87 0.63 30.21
CA ALA A 5 -3.66 -0.31 29.11
C ALA A 5 -3.97 0.23 27.70
N ASN A 6 -4.53 1.44 27.58
CA ASN A 6 -4.98 1.99 26.28
C ASN A 6 -4.14 3.17 25.77
N ILE A 7 -3.18 3.68 26.56
CA ILE A 7 -2.38 4.85 26.19
C ILE A 7 -1.05 4.41 25.60
N VAL A 8 -0.78 4.79 24.35
CA VAL A 8 0.49 4.55 23.65
C VAL A 8 1.44 5.70 23.95
N ARG A 9 2.36 5.48 24.90
CA ARG A 9 3.46 6.40 25.22
C ARG A 9 4.42 6.53 24.05
N PHE A 10 5.17 7.63 24.01
CA PHE A 10 6.12 7.94 22.92
C PHE A 10 7.15 6.83 22.70
N GLU A 11 7.67 6.24 23.78
CA GLU A 11 8.62 5.11 23.75
C GLU A 11 8.07 3.86 23.02
N ASN A 12 6.74 3.71 22.97
CA ASN A 12 6.07 2.61 22.29
C ASN A 12 5.49 3.03 20.93
N ASN A 13 5.63 4.30 20.53
CA ASN A 13 5.24 4.73 19.20
C ASN A 13 6.33 4.24 18.23
N ARG A 14 5.97 3.30 17.36
CA ARG A 14 6.91 2.64 16.45
C ARG A 14 7.39 3.59 15.33
N ILE A 15 7.19 4.90 15.46
CA ILE A 15 7.40 5.89 14.38
C ILE A 15 8.85 5.91 13.93
N ILE A 16 9.80 5.99 14.87
CA ILE A 16 11.24 6.05 14.56
C ILE A 16 11.69 4.75 13.88
N ILE A 17 11.27 3.60 14.44
CA ILE A 17 11.57 2.28 13.88
C ILE A 17 10.99 2.18 12.46
N THR A 18 9.75 2.60 12.26
CA THR A 18 9.08 2.61 10.97
C THR A 18 9.78 3.51 9.96
N PHE A 19 10.17 4.72 10.36
CA PHE A 19 10.96 5.61 9.50
C PHE A 19 12.26 4.94 9.07
N PHE A 20 13.00 4.36 10.02
CA PHE A 20 14.24 3.66 9.74
C PHE A 20 14.04 2.48 8.78
N VAL A 21 12.99 1.67 8.99
CA VAL A 21 12.63 0.57 8.09
C VAL A 21 12.31 1.07 6.68
N HIS A 22 11.58 2.17 6.54
CA HIS A 22 11.28 2.77 5.23
C HIS A 22 12.53 3.31 4.54
N VAL A 23 13.44 3.94 5.28
CA VAL A 23 14.72 4.39 4.74
C VAL A 23 15.59 3.21 4.31
N MET A 24 15.66 2.14 5.10
CA MET A 24 16.43 0.94 4.73
C MET A 24 15.87 0.25 3.49
N ILE A 25 14.58 -0.08 3.49
CA ILE A 25 13.94 -0.77 2.36
C ILE A 25 13.95 0.13 1.13
N GLY A 26 13.54 1.39 1.29
CA GLY A 26 13.55 2.37 0.22
C GLY A 26 14.94 2.59 -0.36
N GLY A 27 15.97 2.69 0.48
CA GLY A 27 17.36 2.78 0.06
C GLY A 27 17.77 1.59 -0.80
N LEU A 28 17.49 0.36 -0.36
CA LEU A 28 17.78 -0.85 -1.14
C LEU A 28 17.05 -0.85 -2.50
N CYS A 29 15.76 -0.50 -2.50
CA CYS A 29 14.96 -0.37 -3.74
C CYS A 29 15.47 0.74 -4.67
N SER A 30 16.19 1.75 -4.15
CA SER A 30 16.82 2.80 -4.95
C SER A 30 18.07 2.34 -5.70
N PHE A 31 18.58 1.13 -5.47
CA PHE A 31 19.77 0.62 -6.19
C PHE A 31 19.45 -0.32 -7.36
N ALA A 32 18.27 -0.95 -7.43
CA ALA A 32 17.90 -1.85 -8.53
C ALA A 32 16.53 -1.53 -9.15
N PRO A 33 16.34 -1.67 -10.49
CA PRO A 33 17.34 -1.94 -11.55
C PRO A 33 18.22 -0.71 -11.86
N ASP A 34 19.28 -0.82 -12.66
CA ASP A 34 20.25 0.27 -12.88
C ASP A 34 19.64 1.57 -13.47
N GLY A 35 20.29 2.71 -13.19
CA GLY A 35 19.90 4.02 -13.73
C GLY A 35 19.03 4.87 -12.80
N ASN A 36 19.20 6.19 -12.85
CA ASN A 36 18.43 7.18 -12.05
C ASN A 36 18.49 6.98 -10.51
N ILE A 37 19.57 6.39 -9.97
CA ILE A 37 19.71 6.06 -8.52
C ILE A 37 19.36 7.25 -7.63
N TRP A 38 19.95 8.42 -7.88
CA TRP A 38 19.76 9.62 -7.06
C TRP A 38 18.32 10.13 -7.07
N LEU A 39 17.63 10.03 -8.22
CA LEU A 39 16.22 10.39 -8.35
C LEU A 39 15.36 9.47 -7.47
N TRP A 40 15.54 8.16 -7.60
CA TRP A 40 14.77 7.16 -6.85
C TRP A 40 15.10 7.17 -5.35
N LEU A 41 16.34 7.48 -4.98
CA LEU A 41 16.73 7.68 -3.59
C LEU A 41 16.02 8.92 -3.01
N GLY A 42 15.99 10.03 -3.75
CA GLY A 42 15.25 11.23 -3.36
C GLY A 42 13.76 10.97 -3.16
N ILE A 43 13.11 10.26 -4.11
CA ILE A 43 11.70 9.89 -4.02
C ILE A 43 11.45 8.98 -2.80
N ASN A 44 12.28 7.96 -2.58
CA ASN A 44 12.10 7.01 -1.49
C ASN A 44 12.32 7.66 -0.12
N LEU A 45 13.27 8.58 0.01
CA LEU A 45 13.48 9.37 1.22
C LEU A 45 12.31 10.33 1.48
N ALA A 46 11.82 11.02 0.45
CA ALA A 46 10.65 11.88 0.56
C ALA A 46 9.41 11.10 1.02
N LEU A 47 9.17 9.92 0.45
CA LEU A 47 8.07 9.04 0.87
C LEU A 47 8.25 8.51 2.29
N ALA A 48 9.47 8.12 2.68
CA ALA A 48 9.75 7.70 4.06
C ALA A 48 9.42 8.82 5.07
N LEU A 49 9.77 10.07 4.74
CA LEU A 49 9.41 11.24 5.55
C LEU A 49 7.89 11.45 5.60
N VAL A 50 7.18 11.32 4.48
CA VAL A 50 5.71 11.42 4.44
C VAL A 50 5.07 10.33 5.31
N PHE A 51 5.51 9.07 5.20
CA PHE A 51 4.99 7.99 6.03
C PHE A 51 5.29 8.18 7.52
N ALA A 52 6.46 8.71 7.88
CA ALA A 52 6.80 9.06 9.25
C ALA A 52 5.90 10.19 9.78
N LEU A 53 5.69 11.24 8.98
CA LEU A 53 4.82 12.36 9.32
C LEU A 53 3.37 11.90 9.54
N VAL A 54 2.84 11.07 8.63
CA VAL A 54 1.48 10.52 8.74
C VAL A 54 1.35 9.65 10.00
N ASN A 55 2.33 8.80 10.28
CA ASN A 55 2.35 8.00 11.51
C ASN A 55 2.43 8.87 12.78
N TYR A 56 3.17 9.98 12.74
CA TYR A 56 3.20 10.95 13.83
C TYR A 56 1.86 11.63 14.05
N MET A 57 1.17 12.05 12.98
CA MET A 57 -0.18 12.59 13.07
C MET A 57 -1.15 11.56 13.67
N ILE A 58 -1.11 10.31 13.19
CA ILE A 58 -1.93 9.20 13.71
C ILE A 58 -1.66 8.99 15.21
N TRP A 59 -0.39 8.96 15.63
CA TRP A 59 -0.03 8.85 17.04
C TRP A 59 -0.60 10.01 17.86
N ASN A 60 -0.43 11.25 17.42
CA ASN A 60 -0.87 12.40 18.18
C ASN A 60 -2.39 12.40 18.40
N VAL A 61 -3.17 12.01 17.39
CA VAL A 61 -4.63 11.98 17.43
C VAL A 61 -5.17 10.74 18.16
N HIS A 62 -4.50 9.58 18.06
CA HIS A 62 -5.01 8.30 18.58
C HIS A 62 -4.17 7.66 19.69
N LYS A 63 -3.25 8.40 20.32
CA LYS A 63 -2.44 7.91 21.45
C LYS A 63 -3.24 7.31 22.60
N ASN A 64 -4.51 7.71 22.78
CA ASN A 64 -5.38 7.20 23.84
C ASN A 64 -6.20 5.96 23.43
N ASN A 65 -6.11 5.52 22.18
CA ASN A 65 -6.78 4.33 21.65
C ASN A 65 -5.76 3.46 20.91
N SER A 66 -5.06 2.62 21.67
CA SER A 66 -4.00 1.74 21.17
C SER A 66 -4.42 0.90 19.97
N LYS A 67 -5.62 0.30 19.99
CA LYS A 67 -6.13 -0.52 18.87
C LYS A 67 -6.27 0.29 17.58
N ARG A 68 -6.90 1.47 17.66
CA ARG A 68 -7.06 2.34 16.49
C ARG A 68 -5.72 2.86 15.98
N TYR A 69 -4.83 3.23 16.89
CA TYR A 69 -3.46 3.64 16.57
C TYR A 69 -2.72 2.55 15.78
N PHE A 70 -2.68 1.31 16.29
CA PHE A 70 -1.96 0.23 15.62
C PHE A 70 -2.61 -0.19 14.29
N SER A 71 -3.94 -0.10 14.17
CA SER A 71 -4.64 -0.34 12.89
C SER A 71 -4.21 0.66 11.83
N LEU A 72 -4.29 1.96 12.13
CA LEU A 72 -3.89 3.01 11.18
C LEU A 72 -2.38 3.02 10.93
N HIS A 73 -1.57 2.66 11.92
CA HIS A 73 -0.14 2.46 11.70
C HIS A 73 0.13 1.33 10.69
N THR A 74 -0.58 0.20 10.85
CA THR A 74 -0.50 -0.94 9.92
C THR A 74 -0.97 -0.55 8.52
N PHE A 75 -2.00 0.28 8.39
CA PHE A 75 -2.42 0.85 7.11
C PHE A 75 -1.26 1.56 6.39
N VAL A 76 -0.56 2.46 7.08
CA VAL A 76 0.58 3.19 6.50
C VAL A 76 1.72 2.24 6.13
N MET A 77 2.02 1.26 7.00
CA MET A 77 3.04 0.25 6.74
C MET A 77 2.73 -0.58 5.48
N LEU A 78 1.47 -1.02 5.32
CA LEU A 78 1.06 -1.81 4.15
C LEU A 78 1.20 -1.01 2.85
N LEU A 79 0.80 0.26 2.86
CA LEU A 79 0.98 1.14 1.69
C LEU A 79 2.46 1.39 1.38
N GLY A 80 3.30 1.60 2.40
CA GLY A 80 4.74 1.77 2.21
C GLY A 80 5.42 0.53 1.64
N ILE A 81 5.13 -0.64 2.20
CA ILE A 81 5.63 -1.93 1.68
C ILE A 81 5.14 -2.14 0.25
N ALA A 82 3.86 -1.91 -0.03
CA ALA A 82 3.32 -2.04 -1.37
C ALA A 82 4.04 -1.14 -2.38
N TYR A 83 4.29 0.12 -2.01
CA TYR A 83 5.06 1.04 -2.83
C TYR A 83 6.47 0.51 -3.12
N TYR A 84 7.20 0.04 -2.10
CA TYR A 84 8.56 -0.50 -2.31
C TYR A 84 8.57 -1.76 -3.15
N MET A 85 7.54 -2.61 -3.03
CA MET A 85 7.38 -3.80 -3.88
C MET A 85 7.08 -3.42 -5.34
N MET A 86 6.31 -2.36 -5.60
CA MET A 86 6.02 -1.89 -6.96
C MET A 86 7.16 -1.06 -7.57
N THR A 87 8.03 -0.46 -6.76
CA THR A 87 9.11 0.45 -7.18
C THR A 87 10.00 -0.13 -8.29
N PRO A 88 10.45 -1.40 -8.25
CA PRO A 88 11.35 -1.91 -9.27
C PRO A 88 10.71 -1.98 -10.67
N ALA A 89 9.39 -2.26 -10.75
CA ALA A 89 8.65 -2.20 -12.02
C ALA A 89 8.52 -0.77 -12.52
N PHE A 90 8.15 0.17 -11.65
CA PHE A 90 8.09 1.59 -11.99
C PHE A 90 9.43 2.14 -12.50
N ARG A 91 10.52 1.75 -11.84
CA ARG A 91 11.87 2.15 -12.26
C ARG A 91 12.28 1.54 -13.59
N GLY A 92 11.99 0.26 -13.80
CA GLY A 92 12.26 -0.40 -15.08
C GLY A 92 11.49 0.18 -16.26
N LEU A 93 10.35 0.85 -16.01
CA LEU A 93 9.54 1.51 -17.02
C LEU A 93 9.86 2.99 -17.21
N TYR A 94 10.53 3.64 -16.26
CA TYR A 94 10.77 5.09 -16.30
C TYR A 94 11.86 5.46 -17.34
N PRO A 95 11.67 6.50 -18.17
CA PRO A 95 10.57 7.48 -18.21
C PRO A 95 9.55 7.23 -19.35
N SER A 96 9.26 5.97 -19.71
CA SER A 96 8.39 5.64 -20.85
C SER A 96 6.91 6.01 -20.62
N ILE A 97 6.11 5.99 -21.69
CA ILE A 97 4.65 6.14 -21.59
C ILE A 97 3.99 5.05 -20.71
N PHE A 98 4.55 3.84 -20.71
CA PHE A 98 4.06 2.72 -19.90
C PHE A 98 4.18 3.01 -18.40
N PHE A 99 5.24 3.73 -17.98
CA PHE A 99 5.40 4.18 -16.60
C PHE A 99 4.22 5.08 -16.18
N TRP A 100 3.88 6.07 -16.99
CA TRP A 100 2.82 7.04 -16.66
C TRP A 100 1.44 6.38 -16.63
N LEU A 101 1.16 5.48 -17.58
CA LEU A 101 -0.10 4.72 -17.60
C LEU A 101 -0.22 3.83 -16.37
N LEU A 102 0.82 3.07 -16.04
CA LEU A 102 0.82 2.20 -14.88
C LEU A 102 0.68 3.01 -13.57
N LEU A 103 1.38 4.15 -13.47
CA LEU A 103 1.31 5.03 -12.31
C LEU A 103 -0.08 5.59 -12.12
N PHE A 104 -0.72 6.07 -13.20
CA PHE A 104 -2.08 6.58 -13.18
C PHE A 104 -3.07 5.51 -12.71
N ILE A 105 -2.98 4.29 -13.25
CA ILE A 105 -3.82 3.16 -12.84
C ILE A 105 -3.65 2.86 -11.34
N THR A 106 -2.41 2.80 -10.85
CA THR A 106 -2.13 2.54 -9.44
C THR A 106 -2.66 3.64 -8.53
N ILE A 107 -2.51 4.92 -8.89
CA ILE A 107 -3.05 6.05 -8.11
C ILE A 107 -4.58 5.99 -8.07
N VAL A 108 -5.23 5.75 -9.21
CA VAL A 108 -6.70 5.63 -9.29
C VAL A 108 -7.19 4.45 -8.43
N LEU A 109 -6.51 3.31 -8.48
CA LEU A 109 -6.83 2.15 -7.65
C LEU A 109 -6.72 2.49 -6.15
N ILE A 110 -5.59 3.05 -5.71
CA ILE A 110 -5.37 3.41 -4.30
C ILE A 110 -6.45 4.40 -3.83
N GLY A 111 -6.70 5.46 -4.62
CA GLY A 111 -7.72 6.46 -4.31
C GLY A 111 -9.12 5.85 -4.21
N PHE A 112 -9.50 5.02 -5.18
CA PHE A 112 -10.78 4.31 -5.17
C PHE A 112 -10.95 3.44 -3.92
N LEU A 113 -9.94 2.64 -3.59
CA LEU A 113 -9.97 1.72 -2.46
C LEU A 113 -10.03 2.44 -1.11
N ILE A 114 -9.33 3.57 -0.96
CA ILE A 114 -9.39 4.40 0.25
C ILE A 114 -10.77 5.06 0.37
N ILE A 115 -11.30 5.63 -0.72
CA ILE A 115 -12.63 6.26 -0.71
C ILE A 115 -13.74 5.24 -0.41
N LYS A 116 -13.59 4.00 -0.89
CA LYS A 116 -14.55 2.91 -0.69
C LYS A 116 -14.16 1.96 0.44
N TYR A 117 -13.33 2.38 1.40
CA TYR A 117 -12.80 1.50 2.45
C TYR A 117 -13.90 0.73 3.21
N ASP A 118 -15.06 1.34 3.44
CA ASP A 118 -16.21 0.72 4.11
C ASP A 118 -16.79 -0.45 3.29
N ALA A 119 -16.92 -0.27 1.98
CA ALA A 119 -17.37 -1.31 1.06
C ALA A 119 -16.32 -2.42 0.88
N VAL A 120 -15.03 -2.05 0.84
CA VAL A 120 -13.93 -3.03 0.84
C VAL A 120 -13.97 -3.86 2.12
N THR A 121 -14.07 -3.22 3.28
CA THR A 121 -14.19 -3.92 4.57
C THR A 121 -15.38 -4.86 4.59
N ASN A 122 -16.55 -4.40 4.11
CA ASN A 122 -17.74 -5.25 4.03
C ASN A 122 -17.53 -6.46 3.13
N ALA A 123 -16.92 -6.29 1.96
CA ALA A 123 -16.60 -7.40 1.06
C ALA A 123 -15.73 -8.47 1.72
N PHE A 124 -14.75 -8.08 2.54
CA PHE A 124 -13.88 -9.03 3.25
C PHE A 124 -14.57 -9.75 4.41
N VAL A 125 -15.44 -9.04 5.13
CA VAL A 125 -16.17 -9.60 6.28
C VAL A 125 -17.36 -10.45 5.83
N ASN A 126 -18.02 -10.05 4.74
CA ASN A 126 -19.22 -10.68 4.19
C ASN A 126 -19.01 -11.05 2.70
N PRO A 127 -18.35 -12.20 2.40
CA PRO A 127 -18.08 -12.61 1.02
C PRO A 127 -19.33 -12.86 0.16
N GLY A 128 -20.50 -13.03 0.78
CA GLY A 128 -21.78 -13.19 0.10
C GLY A 128 -22.40 -11.87 -0.40
N ASP A 129 -21.85 -10.72 -0.01
CA ASP A 129 -22.36 -9.42 -0.46
C ASP A 129 -21.94 -9.12 -1.91
N SER A 130 -22.80 -8.39 -2.61
CA SER A 130 -22.56 -7.95 -3.99
C SER A 130 -21.27 -7.13 -4.16
N TRP A 131 -20.80 -6.44 -3.11
CA TRP A 131 -19.53 -5.72 -3.16
C TRP A 131 -18.31 -6.62 -3.24
N PHE A 132 -18.36 -7.84 -2.71
CA PHE A 132 -17.24 -8.78 -2.85
C PHE A 132 -16.98 -9.08 -4.33
N ILE A 133 -18.02 -9.44 -5.08
CA ILE A 133 -17.92 -9.68 -6.52
C ILE A 133 -17.43 -8.42 -7.25
N LYS A 134 -17.97 -7.24 -6.92
CA LYS A 134 -17.52 -5.97 -7.55
C LYS A 134 -16.03 -5.69 -7.31
N ILE A 135 -15.55 -5.87 -6.08
CA ILE A 135 -14.13 -5.66 -5.75
C ILE A 135 -13.26 -6.68 -6.47
N VAL A 136 -13.66 -7.95 -6.53
CA VAL A 136 -12.94 -8.99 -7.28
C VAL A 136 -12.87 -8.66 -8.77
N VAL A 137 -13.98 -8.21 -9.37
CA VAL A 137 -14.02 -7.82 -10.79
C VAL A 137 -13.14 -6.60 -11.05
N ILE A 138 -13.20 -5.57 -10.21
CA ILE A 138 -12.34 -4.38 -10.33
C ILE A 138 -10.87 -4.78 -10.20
N TYR A 139 -10.53 -5.55 -9.17
CA TYR A 139 -9.16 -6.01 -8.94
C TYR A 139 -8.64 -6.86 -10.10
N GLY A 140 -9.43 -7.84 -10.56
CA GLY A 140 -9.11 -8.65 -11.73
C GLY A 140 -8.89 -7.78 -12.98
N SER A 141 -9.76 -6.81 -13.23
CA SER A 141 -9.61 -5.88 -14.36
C SER A 141 -8.29 -5.10 -14.27
N ILE A 142 -7.93 -4.58 -13.09
CA ILE A 142 -6.68 -3.85 -12.90
C ILE A 142 -5.47 -4.77 -13.10
N VAL A 143 -5.53 -6.00 -12.59
CA VAL A 143 -4.46 -7.00 -12.78
C VAL A 143 -4.27 -7.31 -14.26
N PHE A 144 -5.35 -7.54 -15.01
CA PHE A 144 -5.28 -7.80 -16.45
C PHE A 144 -4.77 -6.59 -17.24
N ILE A 145 -5.26 -5.38 -16.97
CA ILE A 145 -4.79 -4.16 -17.66
C ILE A 145 -3.31 -3.92 -17.37
N SER A 146 -2.91 -3.99 -16.09
CA SER A 146 -1.53 -3.75 -15.68
C SER A 146 -0.58 -4.83 -16.23
N GLY A 147 -1.01 -6.09 -16.21
CA GLY A 147 -0.28 -7.20 -16.81
C GLY A 147 -0.13 -7.05 -18.32
N GLY A 148 -1.19 -6.62 -19.01
CA GLY A 148 -1.15 -6.30 -20.44
C GLY A 148 -0.17 -5.17 -20.77
N LEU A 149 -0.13 -4.10 -19.96
CA LEU A 149 0.84 -3.02 -20.12
C LEU A 149 2.28 -3.49 -19.92
N LEU A 150 2.54 -4.27 -18.86
CA LEU A 150 3.86 -4.83 -18.58
C LEU A 150 4.31 -5.78 -19.69
N TRP A 151 3.40 -6.63 -20.18
CA TRP A 151 3.67 -7.54 -21.29
C TRP A 151 3.92 -6.80 -22.61
N ALA A 152 3.13 -5.76 -22.92
CA ALA A 152 3.34 -4.92 -24.10
C ALA A 152 4.71 -4.23 -24.04
N TYR A 153 5.11 -3.73 -22.87
CA TYR A 153 6.45 -3.17 -22.67
C TYR A 153 7.56 -4.19 -22.91
N MET A 154 7.42 -5.41 -22.39
CA MET A 154 8.38 -6.50 -22.61
C MET A 154 8.54 -6.89 -24.08
N ASN A 155 7.48 -6.80 -24.89
CA ASN A 155 7.57 -7.08 -26.32
C ASN A 155 8.15 -5.89 -27.11
N ALA A 156 7.95 -4.67 -26.63
CA ALA A 156 8.39 -3.46 -27.31
C ALA A 156 9.86 -3.09 -27.01
N THR A 157 10.46 -3.67 -25.95
CA THR A 157 11.78 -3.29 -25.47
C THR A 157 12.61 -4.51 -25.08
N GLU A 158 13.94 -4.41 -25.17
CA GLU A 158 14.82 -5.42 -24.61
C GLU A 158 14.83 -5.29 -23.08
N THR A 159 14.19 -6.26 -22.41
CA THR A 159 14.12 -6.25 -20.94
C THR A 159 15.25 -7.04 -20.32
N GLY A 160 15.89 -6.47 -19.30
CA GLY A 160 16.93 -7.14 -18.52
C GLY A 160 16.41 -8.33 -17.70
N PRO A 161 17.33 -9.17 -17.18
CA PRO A 161 17.00 -10.41 -16.46
C PRO A 161 16.18 -10.20 -15.18
N PHE A 162 16.15 -8.97 -14.66
CA PHE A 162 15.40 -8.62 -13.46
C PHE A 162 13.90 -8.36 -13.70
N ALA A 163 13.46 -8.24 -14.96
CA ALA A 163 12.07 -7.90 -15.30
C ALA A 163 11.01 -8.86 -14.72
N PRO A 164 11.18 -10.21 -14.73
CA PRO A 164 10.21 -11.12 -14.14
C PRO A 164 10.01 -10.90 -12.63
N VAL A 165 11.10 -10.63 -11.90
CA VAL A 165 11.05 -10.35 -10.45
C VAL A 165 10.30 -9.04 -10.21
N ALA A 166 10.58 -8.00 -10.98
CA ALA A 166 9.90 -6.72 -10.87
C ALA A 166 8.37 -6.85 -11.07
N ILE A 167 7.95 -7.67 -12.03
CA ILE A 167 6.52 -7.93 -12.32
C ILE A 167 5.85 -8.68 -11.15
N ILE A 168 6.50 -9.70 -10.60
CA ILE A 168 5.96 -10.44 -9.45
C ILE A 168 5.80 -9.51 -8.24
N LEU A 169 6.85 -8.73 -7.91
CA LEU A 169 6.80 -7.78 -6.81
C LEU A 169 5.72 -6.71 -7.02
N PHE A 170 5.52 -6.27 -8.26
CA PHE A 170 4.45 -5.33 -8.60
C PHE A 170 3.06 -5.90 -8.26
N PHE A 171 2.76 -7.15 -8.62
CA PHE A 171 1.47 -7.76 -8.28
C PHE A 171 1.30 -8.04 -6.78
N ILE A 172 2.38 -8.39 -6.08
CA ILE A 172 2.37 -8.47 -4.61
C ILE A 172 2.02 -7.10 -4.02
N GLY A 173 2.60 -6.02 -4.54
CA GLY A 173 2.28 -4.66 -4.11
C GLY A 173 0.82 -4.28 -4.37
N ILE A 174 0.27 -4.60 -5.54
CA ILE A 174 -1.15 -4.42 -5.86
C ILE A 174 -2.05 -5.18 -4.87
N PHE A 175 -1.68 -6.41 -4.52
CA PHE A 175 -2.42 -7.20 -3.54
C PHE A 175 -2.42 -6.55 -2.14
N LEU A 176 -1.27 -6.04 -1.71
CA LEU A 176 -1.17 -5.30 -0.43
C LEU A 176 -2.01 -4.03 -0.44
N VAL A 177 -2.04 -3.30 -1.55
CA VAL A 177 -2.92 -2.12 -1.74
C VAL A 177 -4.39 -2.49 -1.59
N MET A 178 -4.82 -3.66 -2.08
CA MET A 178 -6.20 -4.13 -1.95
C MET A 178 -6.61 -4.37 -0.49
N ILE A 179 -5.69 -4.88 0.34
CA ILE A 179 -5.96 -5.24 1.73
C ILE A 179 -5.83 -4.04 2.67
N ALA A 180 -4.92 -3.10 2.36
CA ALA A 180 -4.62 -1.96 3.24
C ALA A 180 -5.87 -1.20 3.74
N PRO A 181 -6.88 -0.83 2.91
CA PRO A 181 -8.04 -0.06 3.34
C PRO A 181 -8.86 -0.69 4.48
N ILE A 182 -8.81 -2.02 4.66
CA ILE A 182 -9.52 -2.69 5.76
C ILE A 182 -9.05 -2.15 7.11
N MET A 183 -7.77 -1.77 7.21
CA MET A 183 -7.17 -1.19 8.42
C MET A 183 -7.70 0.22 8.75
N LEU A 184 -8.41 0.87 7.81
CA LEU A 184 -9.10 2.15 8.02
C LEU A 184 -10.42 1.97 8.77
N ALA A 185 -11.03 0.78 8.79
CA ALA A 185 -12.24 0.52 9.55
C ALA A 185 -11.96 0.49 11.07
N THR A 186 -12.89 0.98 11.88
CA THR A 186 -12.79 0.87 13.34
C THR A 186 -13.25 -0.53 13.79
N PRO A 187 -12.78 -1.03 14.94
CA PRO A 187 -13.26 -2.31 15.48
C PRO A 187 -14.77 -2.35 15.67
N GLU A 188 -15.39 -1.22 16.03
CA GLU A 188 -16.83 -1.08 16.17
C GLU A 188 -17.53 -1.22 14.82
N ARG A 189 -17.00 -0.56 13.78
CA ARG A 189 -17.53 -0.63 12.42
C ARG A 189 -17.47 -2.04 11.84
N VAL A 190 -16.37 -2.76 12.06
CA VAL A 190 -16.23 -4.16 11.63
C VAL A 190 -17.31 -5.03 12.27
N LYS A 191 -17.57 -4.87 13.57
CA LYS A 191 -18.65 -5.60 14.27
C LYS A 191 -20.05 -5.26 13.78
N GLU A 192 -20.29 -4.02 13.36
CA GLU A 192 -21.56 -3.64 12.73
C GLU A 192 -21.75 -4.37 11.41
N LEU A 193 -20.72 -4.43 10.57
CA LEU A 193 -20.75 -5.13 9.29
C LEU A 193 -20.93 -6.65 9.47
N GLU A 194 -20.29 -7.26 10.46
CA GLU A 194 -20.47 -8.69 10.79
C GLU A 194 -21.91 -9.03 11.17
N LYS A 195 -22.61 -8.12 11.84
CA LYS A 195 -24.02 -8.32 12.25
C LYS A 195 -25.01 -8.14 11.12
N GLN A 196 -24.60 -7.51 10.02
CA GLN A 196 -25.41 -7.35 8.81
C GLN A 196 -25.34 -8.59 7.90
N ARG A 197 -24.71 -9.68 8.36
CA ARG A 197 -24.63 -10.95 7.64
C ARG A 197 -26.03 -11.55 7.50
N TYR A 198 -26.56 -11.45 6.29
CA TYR A 198 -27.76 -12.18 5.83
C TYR A 198 -27.48 -13.68 5.74
#